data_AF-A0A8H4UWQ8-F1
#
_entry.id   AF-A0A8H4UWQ8-F1
#
_cell.length_a   1.000
_cell.length_b   1.000
_cell.length_c   1.000
_cell.angle_alpha   90.00
_cell.angle_beta   90.00
_cell.angle_gamma   90.00
#
_symmetry.space_group_name_H-M   'P 1'
#
loop_
_entity.id
_entity.type
_entity.pdbx_description
1 polymer ?
#
loop_
_entity_poly.entity_id
_entity_poly.type
_entity_poly.pdbx_seq_one_letter_code
_entity_poly.pdbx_strand_id
1 'polypeptide(L)'
;MDVTDPFSNKFRPPPLTLDRVLEGRPIVAQDSPLLRLPVMILSDIIKYIETDMETLKSLALVNSDCRQLAQSCQFAIVNLDYSIRSYRLFGALIREATERSITKDSVTRQPSIGACIRYLTASSKHSRDESNMIARMRPRAANEGDDEDEDDEDDDEDDDGFDLFHIEK
;
A
#
# COMPACT_ATOMS: atom_id res chain seq x y z
N MET A 1 13.42 -29.25 -10.49
CA MET A 1 12.96 -28.34 -11.56
C MET A 1 12.99 -26.95 -10.97
N ASP A 2 14.04 -26.18 -11.28
CA ASP A 2 14.10 -24.77 -10.90
C ASP A 2 13.04 -24.02 -11.71
N VAL A 3 12.02 -23.52 -11.02
CA VAL A 3 11.14 -22.50 -11.59
C VAL A 3 12.00 -21.23 -11.63
N THR A 4 12.76 -21.05 -12.70
CA THR A 4 13.34 -19.76 -13.02
C THR A 4 12.19 -18.79 -13.20
N ASP A 5 11.97 -17.96 -12.19
CA ASP A 5 11.06 -16.83 -12.24
C ASP A 5 11.34 -16.05 -13.55
N PRO A 6 10.38 -15.94 -14.48
CA PRO A 6 10.58 -15.23 -15.74
C PRO A 6 10.87 -13.74 -15.54
N PHE A 7 10.76 -13.23 -14.30
CA PHE A 7 11.10 -11.86 -13.89
C PHE A 7 12.45 -11.76 -13.16
N SER A 8 13.18 -12.86 -12.98
CA SER A 8 14.47 -12.96 -12.28
C SER A 8 15.62 -12.20 -12.95
N ASN A 9 15.46 -11.74 -14.20
CA ASN A 9 16.48 -10.95 -14.88
C ASN A 9 15.92 -9.69 -15.55
N LYS A 10 16.21 -8.54 -14.94
CA LYS A 10 16.37 -7.21 -15.60
C LYS A 10 15.14 -6.50 -16.19
N PHE A 11 13.91 -6.95 -15.97
CA PHE A 11 12.75 -6.16 -16.43
C PHE A 11 12.48 -5.00 -15.46
N ARG A 12 12.94 -3.79 -15.83
CA ARG A 12 12.52 -2.55 -15.18
C ARG A 12 11.41 -1.91 -16.02
N PRO A 13 10.13 -2.00 -15.61
CA PRO A 13 9.08 -1.30 -16.32
C PRO A 13 9.37 0.21 -16.30
N PRO A 14 9.23 0.91 -17.43
CA PRO A 14 9.39 2.36 -17.44
C PRO A 14 8.34 3.01 -16.54
N PRO A 15 8.69 4.13 -15.89
CA PRO A 15 7.73 4.91 -15.11
C PRO A 15 6.56 5.35 -15.98
N LEU A 16 5.39 5.48 -15.35
CA LEU A 16 4.23 6.03 -16.03
C LEU A 16 4.42 7.52 -16.33
N THR A 17 3.80 7.97 -17.42
CA THR A 17 3.74 9.37 -17.82
C THR A 17 2.98 10.21 -16.79
N LEU A 18 3.24 11.52 -16.76
CA LEU A 18 2.67 12.42 -15.75
C LEU A 18 1.13 12.38 -15.72
N ASP A 19 0.48 12.39 -16.88
CA ASP A 19 -0.98 12.32 -17.02
C ASP A 19 -1.58 11.05 -16.39
N ARG A 20 -0.85 9.94 -16.47
CA ARG A 20 -1.27 8.64 -15.94
C ARG A 20 -1.10 8.58 -14.43
N VAL A 21 0.01 9.07 -13.89
CA VAL A 21 0.24 9.06 -12.45
C VAL A 21 -0.59 10.11 -11.69
N LEU A 22 -1.08 11.13 -12.40
CA LEU A 22 -2.06 12.07 -11.87
C LEU A 22 -3.50 11.55 -11.98
N GLU A 23 -3.73 10.39 -12.59
CA GLU A 23 -5.06 9.77 -12.72
C GLU A 23 -6.11 10.72 -13.36
N GLY A 24 -5.68 11.52 -14.34
CA GLY A 24 -6.55 12.50 -15.03
C GLY A 24 -6.77 13.80 -14.27
N ARG A 25 -6.14 14.00 -13.10
CA ARG A 25 -6.19 15.28 -12.40
C ARG A 25 -5.46 16.38 -13.17
N PRO A 26 -5.93 17.63 -13.04
CA PRO A 26 -5.20 18.76 -13.57
C PRO A 26 -3.86 18.93 -12.82
N ILE A 27 -2.83 19.35 -13.55
CA ILE A 27 -1.55 19.77 -12.97
C ILE A 27 -1.82 20.97 -12.07
N VAL A 28 -1.33 20.94 -10.83
CA VAL A 28 -1.53 22.02 -9.85
C VAL A 28 -0.56 23.17 -10.15
N ALA A 29 0.69 22.85 -10.45
CA ALA A 29 1.74 23.81 -10.75
C ALA A 29 1.69 24.29 -12.21
N GLN A 30 0.59 24.94 -12.59
CA GLN A 30 0.36 25.48 -13.95
C GLN A 30 1.43 26.49 -14.40
N ASP A 31 2.06 27.20 -13.46
CA ASP A 31 3.10 28.18 -13.76
C ASP A 31 4.47 27.55 -14.01
N SER A 32 4.63 26.23 -13.80
CA SER A 32 5.89 25.52 -14.02
C SER A 32 6.17 25.32 -15.52
N PRO A 33 7.25 25.90 -16.07
CA PRO A 33 7.59 25.70 -17.48
C PRO A 33 7.85 24.22 -17.82
N LEU A 34 8.42 23.47 -16.87
CA LEU A 34 8.72 22.05 -17.02
C LEU A 34 7.44 21.22 -17.21
N LEU A 35 6.40 21.49 -16.41
CA LEU A 35 5.15 20.72 -16.41
C LEU A 35 4.20 21.13 -17.53
N ARG A 36 4.48 22.24 -18.23
CA ARG A 36 3.78 22.67 -19.45
C ARG A 36 4.32 22.02 -20.73
N LEU A 37 5.45 21.32 -20.65
CA LEU A 37 5.98 20.59 -21.79
C LEU A 37 5.03 19.46 -22.20
N PRO A 38 4.98 19.09 -23.50
CA PRO A 38 4.24 17.90 -23.91
C PRO A 38 4.72 16.67 -23.15
N VAL A 39 3.77 15.81 -22.77
CA VAL A 39 4.05 14.67 -21.88
C VAL A 39 5.17 13.75 -22.40
N MET A 40 5.31 13.60 -23.72
CA MET A 40 6.41 12.84 -24.32
C MET A 40 7.78 13.43 -24.01
N ILE A 41 7.93 14.75 -24.10
CA ILE A 41 9.18 15.45 -23.81
C ILE A 41 9.52 15.30 -22.33
N LEU A 42 8.51 15.44 -21.46
CA LEU A 42 8.68 15.24 -20.03
C LEU A 42 9.14 13.81 -19.73
N SER A 43 8.52 12.81 -20.34
CA SER A 43 8.95 11.40 -20.20
C SER A 43 10.37 11.17 -20.69
N ASP A 44 10.79 11.81 -21.79
CA ASP A 44 12.16 11.71 -22.28
C ASP A 44 13.17 12.34 -21.33
N ILE A 45 12.84 13.47 -20.70
CA ILE A 45 13.67 14.08 -19.64
C ILE A 45 13.81 13.12 -18.46
N ILE A 46 12.70 12.51 -18.02
CA ILE A 46 12.70 11.60 -16.87
C ILE A 46 13.58 10.37 -17.09
N LYS A 47 13.69 9.85 -18.31
CA LYS A 47 14.59 8.72 -18.63
C LYS A 47 16.05 8.99 -18.28
N TYR A 48 16.50 10.25 -18.27
CA TYR A 48 17.88 10.60 -17.90
C TYR A 48 18.13 10.60 -16.40
N ILE A 49 17.08 10.68 -15.57
CA ILE A 49 17.19 10.80 -14.11
C ILE A 49 16.52 9.66 -13.34
N GLU A 50 15.79 8.75 -14.02
CA GLU A 50 15.01 7.69 -13.36
C GLU A 50 15.84 6.70 -12.54
N THR A 51 17.16 6.62 -12.75
CA THR A 51 18.10 5.79 -11.98
C THR A 51 18.76 6.54 -10.83
N ASP A 52 18.74 7.87 -10.83
CA ASP A 52 19.40 8.71 -9.83
C ASP A 52 18.42 9.11 -8.72
N MET A 53 18.50 8.37 -7.60
CA MET A 53 17.61 8.57 -6.46
C MET A 53 17.79 9.93 -5.78
N GLU A 54 18.99 10.52 -5.78
CA GLU A 54 19.21 11.82 -5.15
C GLU A 54 18.62 12.95 -6.00
N THR A 55 18.76 12.85 -7.31
CA THR A 55 18.09 13.78 -8.24
C THR A 55 16.57 13.66 -8.17
N LEU A 56 16.02 12.43 -8.10
CA LEU A 56 14.58 12.22 -7.94
C LEU A 56 14.04 12.78 -6.61
N LYS A 57 14.79 12.63 -5.50
CA LYS A 57 14.44 13.25 -4.22
C LYS A 57 14.40 14.77 -4.34
N SER A 58 15.39 15.36 -5.00
CA SER A 58 15.45 16.80 -5.23
C SER A 58 14.27 17.29 -6.08
N LEU A 59 13.92 16.55 -7.14
CA LEU A 59 12.73 16.83 -7.96
C LEU A 59 11.44 16.79 -7.12
N ALA A 60 11.33 15.82 -6.22
CA ALA A 60 10.14 15.66 -5.37
C ALA A 60 9.89 16.83 -4.40
N LEU A 61 10.91 17.65 -4.12
CA LEU A 61 10.80 18.81 -3.24
C LEU A 61 10.28 20.06 -3.96
N VAL A 62 10.25 20.07 -5.30
CA VAL A 62 9.89 21.26 -6.08
C VAL A 62 8.41 21.63 -5.93
N ASN A 63 7.51 20.67 -6.11
CA ASN A 63 6.06 20.82 -5.91
C ASN A 63 5.37 19.44 -5.86
N SER A 64 4.04 19.41 -5.66
CA SER A 64 3.27 18.16 -5.57
C SER A 64 3.29 17.32 -6.85
N ASP A 65 3.28 17.94 -8.02
CA ASP A 65 3.24 17.23 -9.31
C ASP A 65 4.62 16.64 -9.64
N CYS A 66 5.69 17.38 -9.35
CA CYS A 66 7.07 16.89 -9.42
C CYS A 66 7.31 15.76 -8.41
N ARG A 67 6.69 15.82 -7.23
CA ARG A 67 6.69 14.70 -6.28
C ARG A 67 6.04 13.46 -6.87
N GLN A 68 4.88 13.59 -7.49
CA GLN A 68 4.20 12.45 -8.12
C GLN A 68 5.03 11.87 -9.28
N LEU A 69 5.68 12.73 -10.07
CA LEU A 69 6.58 12.33 -11.15
C LEU A 69 7.83 11.61 -10.63
N ALA A 70 8.42 12.10 -9.55
CA ALA A 70 9.55 11.41 -8.91
C ALA A 70 9.12 10.06 -8.30
N GLN A 71 7.94 10.02 -7.68
CA GLN A 71 7.37 8.79 -7.12
C GLN A 71 7.07 7.75 -8.20
N SER A 72 6.68 8.16 -9.41
CA SER A 72 6.49 7.24 -10.54
C SER A 72 7.76 6.46 -10.88
N CYS A 73 8.94 7.06 -10.67
CA CYS A 73 10.24 6.42 -10.86
C CYS A 73 10.66 5.58 -9.66
N GLN A 74 10.46 6.11 -8.45
CA GLN A 74 10.87 5.47 -7.20
C GLN A 74 10.05 4.22 -6.87
N PHE A 75 8.75 4.24 -7.16
CA PHE A 75 7.81 3.17 -6.87
C PHE A 75 7.48 2.30 -8.08
N ALA A 76 8.15 2.49 -9.23
CA ALA A 76 7.91 1.68 -10.43
C ALA A 76 8.01 0.17 -10.12
N ILE A 77 8.96 -0.22 -9.26
CA ILE A 77 9.11 -1.58 -8.75
C ILE A 77 9.07 -1.55 -7.23
N VAL A 78 8.19 -2.35 -6.65
CA VAL A 78 8.07 -2.51 -5.20
C VAL A 78 8.26 -3.98 -4.84
N ASN A 79 9.12 -4.24 -3.86
CA ASN A 79 9.27 -5.55 -3.23
C ASN A 79 8.77 -5.49 -1.79
N LEU A 80 7.72 -6.25 -1.49
CA LEU A 80 7.19 -6.41 -0.16
C LEU A 80 7.98 -7.49 0.59
N ASP A 81 8.84 -7.03 1.48
CA ASP A 81 9.73 -7.86 2.30
C ASP A 81 9.21 -8.13 3.71
N TYR A 82 7.94 -7.81 3.99
CA TYR A 82 7.32 -7.87 5.32
C TYR A 82 8.02 -7.00 6.39
N SER A 83 8.86 -6.04 5.99
CA SER A 83 9.38 -5.04 6.92
C SER A 83 8.30 -4.03 7.31
N ILE A 84 8.56 -3.25 8.37
CA ILE A 84 7.71 -2.12 8.79
C ILE A 84 7.44 -1.15 7.63
N ARG A 85 8.41 -0.96 6.73
CA ARG A 85 8.23 -0.10 5.55
C ARG A 85 7.24 -0.70 4.56
N SER A 86 7.32 -2.01 4.33
CA SER A 86 6.37 -2.75 3.48
C SER A 86 4.96 -2.71 4.05
N TYR A 87 4.78 -2.89 5.37
CA TYR A 87 3.47 -2.74 6.01
C TYR A 87 2.90 -1.32 5.89
N ARG A 88 3.73 -0.28 6.05
CA ARG A 88 3.30 1.11 5.86
C ARG A 88 2.86 1.38 4.41
N LEU A 89 3.61 0.88 3.43
CA LEU A 89 3.22 0.99 2.03
C LEU A 89 1.92 0.24 1.76
N PHE A 90 1.78 -0.99 2.28
CA PHE A 90 0.56 -1.78 2.12
C PHE A 90 -0.66 -1.09 2.75
N GLY A 91 -0.52 -0.52 3.95
CA GLY A 91 -1.57 0.28 4.58
C GLY A 91 -1.97 1.52 3.76
N ALA A 92 -1.00 2.19 3.12
CA ALA A 92 -1.30 3.29 2.20
C ALA A 92 -2.09 2.82 0.98
N LEU A 93 -1.72 1.69 0.38
CA LEU A 93 -2.43 1.11 -0.76
C LEU A 93 -3.86 0.66 -0.41
N ILE A 94 -4.06 0.05 0.77
CA ILE A 94 -5.40 -0.29 1.27
C ILE A 94 -6.24 0.97 1.40
N ARG A 95 -5.72 2.01 2.05
CA ARG A 95 -6.45 3.28 2.22
C ARG A 95 -6.84 3.88 0.87
N GLU A 96 -5.93 3.88 -0.10
CA GLU A 96 -6.23 4.35 -1.46
C GLU A 96 -7.29 3.48 -2.15
N ALA A 97 -7.27 2.16 -1.97
CA ALA A 97 -8.29 1.26 -2.52
C ALA A 97 -9.66 1.49 -1.88
N THR A 98 -9.72 1.65 -0.56
CA THR A 98 -10.94 2.00 0.18
C THR A 98 -11.50 3.34 -0.30
N GLU A 99 -10.64 4.35 -0.45
CA GLU A 99 -11.05 5.66 -0.94
C GLU A 99 -11.70 5.55 -2.34
N ARG A 100 -11.07 4.83 -3.26
CA ARG A 100 -11.63 4.61 -4.61
C ARG A 100 -12.99 3.93 -4.57
N SER A 101 -13.20 2.99 -3.65
CA SER A 101 -14.49 2.28 -3.52
C SER A 101 -15.65 3.17 -3.06
N ILE A 102 -15.36 4.28 -2.37
CA ILE A 102 -16.35 5.20 -1.82
C ILE A 102 -16.59 6.38 -2.77
N THR A 103 -15.59 6.76 -3.57
CA THR A 103 -15.71 7.88 -4.52
C THR A 103 -16.38 7.48 -5.82
N LYS A 104 -17.32 8.29 -6.30
CA LYS A 104 -18.06 8.04 -7.56
C LYS A 104 -17.16 7.94 -8.79
N ASP A 105 -16.07 8.69 -8.82
CA ASP A 105 -15.16 8.77 -9.96
C ASP A 105 -13.98 7.77 -9.86
N SER A 106 -13.93 6.94 -8.80
CA SER A 106 -12.81 6.02 -8.52
C SER A 106 -11.44 6.71 -8.44
N VAL A 107 -11.41 7.99 -8.09
CA VAL A 107 -10.19 8.79 -7.90
C VAL A 107 -9.97 9.02 -6.42
N THR A 108 -8.73 8.95 -5.97
CA THR A 108 -8.34 9.25 -4.57
C THR A 108 -8.55 10.74 -4.24
N ARG A 109 -8.25 11.23 -3.02
CA ARG A 109 -8.22 12.69 -2.73
C ARG A 109 -6.89 13.32 -3.12
N GLN A 110 -5.79 12.61 -2.91
CA GLN A 110 -4.44 13.04 -3.29
C GLN A 110 -3.86 12.09 -4.34
N PRO A 111 -2.89 12.54 -5.15
CA PRO A 111 -2.17 11.65 -6.06
C PRO A 111 -1.73 10.37 -5.35
N SER A 112 -2.07 9.23 -5.94
CA SER A 112 -1.94 7.94 -5.28
C SER A 112 -0.57 7.32 -5.54
N ILE A 113 -0.01 6.64 -4.54
CA ILE A 113 1.22 5.86 -4.70
C ILE A 113 0.92 4.63 -5.55
N GLY A 114 -0.29 4.05 -5.43
CA GLY A 114 -0.72 2.92 -6.24
C GLY A 114 -0.62 3.18 -7.75
N ALA A 115 -0.89 4.41 -8.21
CA ALA A 115 -0.74 4.78 -9.62
C ALA A 115 0.72 4.78 -10.10
N CYS A 116 1.70 4.88 -9.19
CA CYS A 116 3.13 4.84 -9.51
C CYS A 116 3.68 3.41 -9.62
N ILE A 117 2.98 2.41 -9.08
CA ILE A 117 3.47 1.03 -9.03
C ILE A 117 3.22 0.33 -10.38
N ARG A 118 4.29 -0.19 -10.98
CA ARG A 118 4.22 -0.96 -12.24
C ARG A 118 4.40 -2.46 -12.02
N TYR A 119 5.18 -2.81 -11.01
CA TYR A 119 5.48 -4.18 -10.67
C TYR A 119 5.61 -4.34 -9.16
N LEU A 120 4.91 -5.33 -8.62
CA LEU A 120 4.85 -5.63 -7.20
C LEU A 120 5.26 -7.08 -6.99
N THR A 121 6.25 -7.32 -6.14
CA THR A 121 6.64 -8.66 -5.67
C THR A 121 6.48 -8.78 -4.17
N ALA A 122 6.32 -10.01 -3.69
CA ALA A 122 6.32 -10.32 -2.27
C ALA A 122 7.39 -11.38 -1.99
N SER A 123 8.20 -11.15 -0.96
CA SER A 123 9.25 -12.07 -0.54
C SER A 123 8.64 -13.34 0.06
N SER A 124 8.80 -14.48 -0.59
CA SER A 124 8.32 -15.77 -0.05
C SER A 124 9.10 -16.26 1.18
N LYS A 125 10.14 -15.54 1.62
CA LYS A 125 11.04 -15.98 2.71
C LYS A 125 10.40 -15.95 4.10
N HIS A 126 9.32 -15.18 4.30
CA HIS A 126 8.64 -15.06 5.61
C HIS A 126 7.29 -15.77 5.70
N SER A 127 6.72 -16.26 4.58
CA SER A 127 5.40 -16.91 4.60
C SER A 127 5.37 -18.23 5.39
N ARG A 128 6.54 -18.83 5.64
CA ARG A 128 6.64 -20.10 6.36
C ARG A 128 6.54 -19.96 7.88
N ASP A 129 6.75 -18.77 8.44
CA ASP A 129 6.77 -18.57 9.90
C ASP A 129 5.41 -18.08 10.45
N GLU A 130 4.65 -17.29 9.69
CA GLU A 130 3.32 -16.83 10.13
C GLU A 130 2.28 -17.95 10.15
N SER A 131 2.40 -18.93 9.24
CA SER A 131 1.55 -20.13 9.27
C SER A 131 1.74 -20.93 10.57
N ASN A 132 2.94 -20.92 11.15
CA ASN A 132 3.21 -21.54 12.45
C ASN A 132 2.65 -20.72 13.61
N MET A 133 2.63 -19.38 13.51
CA MET A 133 2.07 -18.51 14.56
C MET A 133 0.55 -18.59 14.63
N ILE A 134 -0.14 -18.61 13.48
CA ILE A 134 -1.60 -18.79 13.41
C ILE A 134 -2.02 -20.23 13.80
N ALA A 135 -1.24 -21.25 13.40
CA ALA A 135 -1.50 -22.63 13.81
C ALA A 135 -1.36 -22.84 15.34
N ARG A 136 -0.49 -22.06 16.01
CA ARG A 136 -0.32 -22.06 17.46
C ARG A 136 -1.41 -21.32 18.23
N MET A 137 -2.19 -20.46 17.57
CA MET A 137 -3.32 -19.73 18.16
C MET A 137 -4.67 -20.42 17.94
N ARG A 138 -4.72 -21.57 17.27
CA ARG A 138 -5.96 -22.36 17.24
C ARG A 138 -6.27 -22.85 18.65
N PRO A 139 -7.44 -22.50 19.23
CA PRO A 139 -7.84 -23.06 20.51
C PRO A 139 -7.89 -24.58 20.36
N ARG A 140 -7.19 -25.26 21.27
CA ARG A 140 -7.24 -26.71 21.42
C ARG A 140 -8.71 -27.06 21.68
N ALA A 141 -9.38 -27.65 20.71
CA ALA A 141 -10.74 -28.15 20.90
C ALA A 141 -10.75 -29.00 22.17
N ALA A 142 -11.48 -28.54 23.18
CA ALA A 142 -11.70 -29.25 24.42
C ALA A 142 -12.42 -30.54 24.07
N ASN A 143 -11.81 -31.67 24.38
CA ASN A 143 -12.45 -32.96 24.31
C ASN A 143 -13.19 -33.15 25.65
N GLU A 144 -14.47 -33.49 25.55
CA GLU A 144 -15.41 -33.73 26.64
C GLU A 144 -14.92 -34.79 27.64
N GLY A 145 -15.31 -34.60 28.90
CA GLY A 145 -15.22 -35.56 29.99
C GLY A 145 -16.07 -35.04 31.15
N ASP A 146 -17.25 -35.63 31.31
CA ASP A 146 -18.19 -35.45 32.41
C ASP A 146 -17.53 -35.67 33.78
N ASP A 147 -17.97 -34.94 34.81
CA ASP A 147 -18.33 -35.46 36.14
C ASP A 147 -18.91 -34.32 37.02
N GLU A 148 -19.87 -34.71 37.86
CA GLU A 148 -20.88 -33.91 38.58
C GLU A 148 -20.33 -33.16 39.81
N ASP A 149 -21.04 -32.09 40.23
CA ASP A 149 -21.50 -31.79 41.61
C ASP A 149 -21.43 -30.33 42.09
N GLU A 150 -22.63 -29.86 42.47
CA GLU A 150 -23.03 -29.01 43.61
C GLU A 150 -22.64 -27.52 43.71
N ASP A 151 -23.69 -26.70 43.52
CA ASP A 151 -24.12 -25.49 44.24
C ASP A 151 -23.17 -24.85 45.28
N ASP A 152 -22.95 -23.54 45.16
CA ASP A 152 -23.42 -22.57 46.18
C ASP A 152 -23.23 -21.12 45.71
N GLU A 153 -24.16 -20.29 46.20
CA GLU A 153 -24.52 -18.94 45.81
C GLU A 153 -23.50 -17.84 46.22
N ASP A 154 -23.72 -16.67 45.60
CA ASP A 154 -23.62 -15.31 46.14
C ASP A 154 -22.43 -14.36 45.81
N ASP A 155 -22.90 -13.14 45.53
CA ASP A 155 -22.33 -11.80 45.72
C ASP A 155 -21.55 -11.09 44.59
N ASP A 156 -22.35 -10.27 43.89
CA ASP A 156 -22.25 -8.80 43.83
C ASP A 156 -21.35 -8.09 42.81
N GLU A 157 -22.07 -7.35 41.94
CA GLU A 157 -21.89 -5.96 41.50
C GLU A 157 -20.46 -5.46 41.17
N ASP A 158 -20.22 -5.09 39.91
CA ASP A 158 -20.26 -3.68 39.50
C ASP A 158 -20.07 -3.48 37.98
N ASP A 159 -20.67 -2.37 37.52
CA ASP A 159 -20.43 -1.54 36.33
C ASP A 159 -19.00 -1.69 35.73
N ASP A 160 -18.70 -1.50 34.43
CA ASP A 160 -18.98 -0.31 33.66
C ASP A 160 -19.11 -0.59 32.15
N GLY A 161 -20.01 0.16 31.51
CA GLY A 161 -20.41 0.01 30.13
C GLY A 161 -19.32 0.14 29.05
N PHE A 162 -19.61 -0.49 27.92
CA PHE A 162 -19.12 -0.05 26.63
C PHE A 162 -20.30 0.12 25.68
N ASP A 163 -20.60 1.39 25.43
CA ASP A 163 -21.67 1.86 24.56
C ASP A 163 -21.46 1.37 23.12
N LEU A 164 -22.45 0.66 22.61
CA LEU A 164 -22.48 0.09 21.28
C LEU A 164 -22.83 1.22 20.30
N PHE A 165 -21.83 1.75 19.59
CA PHE A 165 -22.04 2.72 18.53
C PHE A 165 -23.05 2.21 17.49
N HIS A 166 -24.27 2.72 17.61
CA HIS A 166 -25.24 2.83 16.53
C HIS A 166 -24.63 3.65 15.39
N ILE A 167 -24.55 3.07 14.20
CA ILE A 167 -24.45 3.83 12.96
C ILE A 167 -25.73 3.53 12.19
N GLU A 168 -26.73 4.39 12.37
CA GLU A 168 -27.82 4.54 11.42
C GLU A 168 -27.38 5.37 10.20
N LYS A 169 -28.15 5.16 9.14
CA LYS A 169 -27.97 5.53 7.73
C LYS A 169 -27.83 7.03 7.44
#